data_AF-A0A090KVN3-F1
#
_entry.id   AF-A0A090KVN3-F1
#
_cell.length_a   1.000
_cell.length_b   1.000
_cell.length_c   1.000
_cell.angle_alpha   90.00
_cell.angle_beta   90.00
_cell.angle_gamma   90.00
#
_symmetry.space_group_name_H-M   'P 1'
#
loop_
_entity.id
_entity.type
_entity.pdbx_description
1 polymer ?
#
loop_
_entity_poly.entity_id
_entity_poly.type
_entity_poly.pdbx_seq_one_letter_code
_entity_poly.pdbx_strand_id
1 'polypeptide(L)'
;MECPECGEPTTFQRAKLLFKCTKRSCRKAVSAKNGTFFAGHRVSFSEILHMAYLWLWKTSVISIKDQCEVSKTTACSFLGYFRQLVADALETGECVIGGEGIVMEIDGTKMSKRKYNKGTL
;
A
#
# COMPACT_ATOMS: atom_id res chain seq x y z
N MET A 1 11.91 17.69 -11.52
CA MET A 1 12.44 17.12 -10.27
C MET A 1 13.84 17.68 -10.05
N GLU A 2 14.04 18.29 -8.89
CA GLU A 2 15.36 18.73 -8.41
C GLU A 2 16.02 17.63 -7.57
N CYS A 3 17.35 17.69 -7.46
CA CYS A 3 18.09 16.75 -6.64
C CYS A 3 17.85 17.05 -5.14
N PRO A 4 17.44 16.06 -4.33
CA PRO A 4 17.13 16.30 -2.91
C PRO A 4 18.35 16.69 -2.06
N GLU A 5 19.58 16.43 -2.54
CA GLU A 5 20.80 16.77 -1.79
C GLU A 5 21.39 18.13 -2.16
N CYS A 6 21.18 18.61 -3.39
CA CYS A 6 21.87 19.82 -3.87
C CYS A 6 21.01 20.81 -4.68
N GLY A 7 19.71 20.52 -4.88
CA GLY A 7 18.78 21.40 -5.62
C GLY A 7 18.97 21.45 -7.14
N GLU A 8 20.06 20.91 -7.67
CA GLU A 8 20.35 20.93 -9.11
C GLU A 8 19.37 20.08 -9.94
N PRO A 9 19.19 20.38 -11.22
CA PRO A 9 18.31 19.60 -12.09
C PRO A 9 18.78 18.16 -12.23
N THR A 10 17.81 17.25 -12.39
CA THR A 10 18.06 15.83 -12.62
C THR A 10 17.70 15.43 -14.05
N THR A 11 18.37 14.39 -14.57
CA THR A 11 18.02 13.75 -15.83
C THR A 11 17.33 12.41 -15.56
N PHE A 12 16.24 12.14 -16.27
CA PHE A 12 15.50 10.90 -16.12
C PHE A 12 16.04 9.78 -17.01
N GLN A 13 16.46 8.69 -16.38
CA GLN A 13 16.91 7.46 -17.03
C GLN A 13 15.76 6.47 -17.13
N ARG A 14 15.00 6.53 -18.23
CA ARG A 14 13.79 5.72 -18.47
C ARG A 14 13.99 4.22 -18.21
N ALA A 15 15.04 3.63 -18.77
CA ALA A 15 15.31 2.20 -18.65
C ALA A 15 15.52 1.71 -17.20
N LYS A 16 16.00 2.60 -16.31
CA LYS A 16 16.25 2.28 -14.90
C LYS A 16 15.20 2.86 -13.97
N LEU A 17 14.30 3.71 -14.49
CA LEU A 17 13.35 4.50 -13.72
C LEU A 17 14.06 5.26 -12.59
N LEU A 18 15.15 5.96 -12.94
CA LEU A 18 15.96 6.74 -12.00
C LEU A 18 16.05 8.19 -12.46
N PHE A 19 15.95 9.11 -11.51
CA PHE A 19 16.36 10.50 -11.68
C PHE A 19 17.80 10.65 -11.19
N LYS A 20 18.71 11.08 -12.05
CA LYS A 20 20.12 11.24 -11.73
C LYS A 20 20.51 12.71 -11.73
N CYS A 21 21.13 13.18 -10.67
CA CYS A 21 21.68 14.53 -10.60
C CYS A 21 22.75 14.75 -11.68
N THR A 22 22.66 15.86 -12.39
CA THR A 22 23.61 16.25 -13.45
C THR A 22 24.93 16.77 -12.89
N LYS A 23 24.93 17.31 -11.66
CA LYS A 23 26.12 17.84 -10.98
C LYS A 23 27.14 16.73 -10.76
N ARG A 24 28.34 16.90 -11.32
CA ARG A 24 29.43 15.90 -11.27
C ARG A 24 29.90 15.58 -9.85
N SER A 25 29.80 16.51 -8.91
CA SER A 25 30.19 16.32 -7.50
C SER A 25 29.12 15.63 -6.65
N CYS A 26 27.84 15.67 -7.06
CA CYS A 26 26.74 15.03 -6.34
C CYS A 26 26.44 13.63 -6.92
N ARG A 27 26.08 13.55 -8.21
CA ARG A 27 25.72 12.30 -8.92
C ARG A 27 24.65 11.43 -8.24
N LYS A 28 23.94 11.95 -7.24
CA LYS A 28 22.90 11.21 -6.53
C LYS A 28 21.83 10.71 -7.51
N ALA A 29 21.35 9.50 -7.28
CA ALA A 29 20.25 8.91 -8.03
C ALA A 29 19.08 8.65 -7.09
N VAL A 30 17.88 8.99 -7.54
CA VAL A 30 16.62 8.78 -6.83
C VAL A 30 15.73 7.90 -7.70
N SER A 31 15.07 6.90 -7.11
CA SER A 31 14.14 6.08 -7.88
C SER A 31 12.89 6.89 -8.23
N ALA A 32 12.43 6.77 -9.46
CA ALA A 32 11.14 7.32 -9.88
C ALA A 32 9.96 6.61 -9.22
N LYS A 33 10.19 5.46 -8.57
CA LYS A 33 9.20 4.78 -7.74
C LYS A 33 9.02 5.46 -6.38
N ASN A 34 9.99 6.25 -5.92
CA ASN A 34 9.91 6.91 -4.62
C ASN A 34 8.71 7.86 -4.57
N GLY A 35 7.96 7.83 -3.46
CA GLY A 35 6.74 8.62 -3.29
C GLY A 35 5.52 8.07 -4.04
N THR A 36 5.64 6.90 -4.68
CA THR A 36 4.50 6.17 -5.27
C THR A 36 4.24 4.90 -4.48
N PHE A 37 3.08 4.27 -4.69
CA PHE A 37 2.78 2.97 -4.09
C PHE A 37 3.66 1.81 -4.62
N PHE A 38 4.54 2.07 -5.58
CA PHE A 38 5.53 1.09 -6.04
C PHE A 38 6.89 1.22 -5.35
N ALA A 39 7.04 2.18 -4.42
CA ALA A 39 8.29 2.40 -3.70
C ALA A 39 8.72 1.16 -2.90
N GLY A 40 10.02 0.86 -2.87
CA GLY A 40 10.56 -0.21 -2.02
C GLY A 40 10.27 -1.65 -2.47
N HIS A 41 9.37 -1.87 -3.44
CA HIS A 41 9.04 -3.21 -3.92
C HIS A 41 10.04 -3.73 -4.97
N ARG A 42 10.40 -5.01 -4.82
CA ARG A 42 11.22 -5.78 -5.78
C ARG A 42 10.39 -6.46 -6.88
N VAL A 43 9.08 -6.55 -6.66
CA VAL A 43 8.10 -7.10 -7.60
C VAL A 43 7.90 -6.10 -8.76
N SER A 44 7.66 -6.60 -9.97
CA SER A 44 7.44 -5.75 -11.14
C SER A 44 6.12 -4.97 -11.01
N PHE A 45 6.01 -3.85 -11.74
CA PHE A 45 4.77 -3.06 -11.74
C PHE A 45 3.57 -3.88 -12.21
N SER A 46 3.76 -4.72 -13.22
CA SER A 46 2.68 -5.52 -13.79
C SER A 46 2.14 -6.53 -12.78
N GLU A 47 3.03 -7.20 -12.04
CA GLU A 47 2.62 -8.14 -11.00
C GLU A 47 1.91 -7.45 -9.84
N ILE A 48 2.40 -6.28 -9.41
CA ILE A 48 1.74 -5.49 -8.35
C ILE A 48 0.32 -5.10 -8.77
N LEU A 49 0.17 -4.60 -10.00
CA LEU A 49 -1.14 -4.23 -10.55
C LEU A 49 -2.06 -5.46 -10.72
N HIS A 50 -1.52 -6.59 -11.14
CA HIS A 50 -2.29 -7.83 -11.28
C HIS A 50 -2.79 -8.32 -9.91
N MET A 51 -1.93 -8.35 -8.89
CA MET A 51 -2.34 -8.69 -7.52
C MET A 51 -3.40 -7.72 -6.99
N ALA A 52 -3.26 -6.41 -7.26
CA ALA A 52 -4.24 -5.41 -6.86
C ALA A 52 -5.60 -5.63 -7.54
N TYR A 53 -5.60 -5.93 -8.85
CA TYR A 53 -6.80 -6.26 -9.60
C TYR A 53 -7.52 -7.48 -9.02
N LEU A 54 -6.79 -8.58 -8.77
CA LEU A 54 -7.37 -9.79 -8.19
C LEU A 54 -7.91 -9.56 -6.77
N TRP A 55 -7.22 -8.73 -5.98
CA TRP A 55 -7.68 -8.33 -4.65
C TRP A 55 -8.99 -7.53 -4.71
N LEU A 56 -9.11 -6.56 -5.62
CA LEU A 56 -10.35 -5.82 -5.85
C LEU A 56 -11.49 -6.74 -6.28
N TRP A 57 -11.17 -7.78 -7.05
CA TRP A 57 -12.13 -8.83 -7.44
C TRP A 57 -12.47 -9.83 -6.31
N LYS A 58 -11.99 -9.57 -5.08
CA LYS A 58 -12.19 -10.43 -3.90
C LYS A 58 -11.68 -11.86 -4.09
N THR A 59 -10.65 -12.02 -4.90
CA THR A 59 -10.01 -13.32 -5.15
C THR A 59 -9.31 -13.81 -3.89
N SER A 60 -9.38 -15.13 -3.62
CA SER A 60 -8.74 -15.71 -2.43
C SER A 60 -7.21 -15.56 -2.49
N VAL A 61 -6.55 -15.42 -1.34
CA VAL A 61 -5.09 -15.30 -1.26
C VAL A 61 -4.37 -16.50 -1.89
N ILE A 62 -4.97 -17.70 -1.78
CA ILE A 62 -4.43 -18.93 -2.36
C ILE A 62 -4.44 -18.83 -3.88
N SER A 63 -5.57 -18.41 -4.45
CA SER A 63 -5.70 -18.21 -5.90
C SER A 63 -4.79 -17.10 -6.43
N ILE A 64 -4.61 -16.00 -5.68
CA ILE A 64 -3.69 -14.91 -6.05
C ILE A 64 -2.24 -15.41 -6.04
N LYS A 65 -1.86 -16.15 -5.00
CA LYS A 65 -0.54 -16.77 -4.90
C LYS A 65 -0.26 -17.65 -6.13
N ASP A 66 -1.21 -18.50 -6.51
CA ASP A 66 -1.02 -19.43 -7.63
C ASP A 66 -1.07 -18.72 -8.99
N GLN A 67 -1.90 -17.70 -9.18
CA GLN A 67 -2.00 -16.95 -10.45
C GLN A 67 -0.83 -15.98 -10.69
N CYS A 68 -0.28 -15.39 -9.62
CA CYS A 68 0.83 -14.46 -9.70
C CYS A 68 2.18 -15.13 -9.41
N GLU A 69 2.21 -16.45 -9.19
CA GLU A 69 3.42 -17.24 -8.87
C GLU A 69 4.27 -16.66 -7.72
N VAL A 70 3.62 -16.00 -6.76
CA VAL A 70 4.29 -15.40 -5.60
C VAL A 70 4.22 -16.31 -4.38
N SER A 71 5.08 -16.07 -3.38
CA SER A 71 4.94 -16.76 -2.10
C SER A 71 3.64 -16.36 -1.39
N LYS A 72 3.06 -17.27 -0.60
CA LYS A 72 1.86 -16.97 0.20
C LYS A 72 2.10 -15.75 1.10
N THR A 73 3.28 -15.66 1.71
CA THR A 73 3.69 -14.54 2.55
C THR A 73 3.69 -13.23 1.77
N THR A 74 4.24 -13.24 0.56
CA THR A 74 4.24 -12.07 -0.34
C THR A 74 2.82 -11.64 -0.67
N ALA A 75 1.95 -12.58 -1.07
CA ALA A 75 0.55 -12.29 -1.37
C ALA A 75 -0.17 -11.66 -0.16
N CYS A 76 -0.05 -12.27 1.03
CA CYS A 76 -0.62 -11.71 2.26
C CYS A 76 -0.13 -10.28 2.54
N SER A 77 1.18 -10.03 2.40
CA SER A 77 1.76 -8.69 2.61
C SER A 77 1.21 -7.67 1.62
N PHE A 78 1.09 -8.01 0.33
CA PHE A 78 0.52 -7.10 -0.67
C PHE A 78 -0.96 -6.83 -0.44
N LEU A 79 -1.74 -7.83 -0.04
CA LEU A 79 -3.15 -7.62 0.29
C LEU A 79 -3.32 -6.70 1.51
N GLY A 80 -2.49 -6.87 2.54
CA GLY A 80 -2.44 -5.94 3.67
C GLY A 80 -2.06 -4.53 3.24
N TYR A 81 -1.08 -4.42 2.34
CA TYR A 81 -0.62 -3.16 1.77
C TYR A 81 -1.71 -2.45 0.95
N PHE A 82 -2.44 -3.16 0.09
CA PHE A 82 -3.55 -2.58 -0.68
C PHE A 82 -4.67 -2.07 0.22
N ARG A 83 -4.97 -2.81 1.31
CA ARG A 83 -5.94 -2.37 2.31
C ARG A 83 -5.49 -1.07 2.99
N GLN A 84 -4.22 -0.94 3.33
CA GLN A 84 -3.65 0.29 3.89
C GLN A 84 -3.74 1.43 2.89
N LEU A 85 -3.33 1.23 1.63
CA LEU A 85 -3.44 2.25 0.59
C LEU A 85 -4.86 2.78 0.41
N VAL A 86 -5.86 1.90 0.43
CA VAL A 86 -7.27 2.32 0.33
C VAL A 86 -7.71 3.05 1.60
N ALA A 87 -7.30 2.60 2.78
CA ALA A 87 -7.62 3.29 4.04
C ALA A 87 -7.01 4.70 4.08
N ASP A 88 -5.73 4.84 3.74
CA ASP A 88 -5.03 6.13 3.69
C ASP A 88 -5.71 7.08 2.67
N ALA A 89 -6.12 6.56 1.51
CA ALA A 89 -6.83 7.33 0.50
C ALA A 89 -8.20 7.82 1.01
N LEU A 90 -8.91 6.99 1.77
CA LEU A 90 -10.20 7.36 2.38
C LEU A 90 -10.05 8.37 3.51
N GLU A 91 -8.97 8.28 4.31
CA GLU A 91 -8.68 9.24 5.39
C GLU A 91 -8.27 10.63 4.84
N THR A 92 -7.65 10.67 3.67
CA THR A 92 -7.29 11.94 3.00
C THR A 92 -8.44 12.59 2.22
N GLY A 93 -9.52 11.85 1.95
CA GLY A 93 -10.80 12.43 1.55
C GLY A 93 -11.59 12.82 2.80
N GLU A 94 -12.42 13.86 2.72
CA GLU A 94 -13.43 14.09 3.77
C GLU A 94 -14.38 12.89 3.81
N CYS A 95 -14.03 11.86 4.59
CA CYS A 95 -14.87 10.70 4.81
C CYS A 95 -15.98 11.10 5.78
N VAL A 96 -16.94 11.88 5.28
CA VAL A 96 -18.21 12.09 5.95
C VAL A 96 -18.96 10.76 5.89
N ILE A 97 -18.72 9.92 6.90
CA ILE A 97 -19.51 8.73 7.17
C ILE A 97 -20.84 9.23 7.76
N GLY A 98 -21.74 9.66 6.86
CA GLY A 98 -23.07 10.18 7.19
C GLY A 98 -23.28 11.57 6.59
N GLY A 99 -23.80 11.63 5.35
CA GLY A 99 -24.29 12.88 4.77
C GLY A 99 -25.50 13.42 5.56
N GLU A 100 -25.88 14.67 5.28
CA GLU A 100 -26.99 15.35 5.97
C GLU A 100 -28.28 14.49 5.88
N GLY A 101 -28.76 14.00 7.03
CA GLY A 101 -29.94 13.12 7.14
C GLY A 101 -29.66 11.61 7.21
N ILE A 102 -28.41 11.15 7.20
CA ILE A 102 -28.07 9.72 7.31
C ILE A 102 -27.61 9.40 8.74
N VAL A 103 -28.49 8.77 9.54
CA VAL A 103 -28.10 8.13 10.80
C VAL A 103 -27.43 6.80 10.47
N MET A 104 -26.10 6.75 10.50
CA MET A 104 -25.39 5.47 10.42
C MET A 104 -25.27 4.84 11.81
N GLU A 105 -25.96 3.72 11.99
CA GLU A 105 -25.80 2.85 13.15
C GLU A 105 -24.50 2.07 12.98
N ILE A 106 -23.48 2.44 13.77
CA ILE A 106 -22.27 1.65 13.90
C ILE A 106 -22.59 0.51 14.88
N ASP A 107 -22.84 -0.70 14.37
CA ASP A 107 -22.94 -1.90 15.21
C ASP A 107 -21.55 -2.22 15.78
N GLY A 108 -21.23 -1.56 16.89
CA GLY A 108 -20.05 -1.84 17.68
C GLY A 108 -20.12 -3.28 18.16
N THR A 109 -19.27 -4.12 17.59
CA THR A 109 -19.14 -5.54 17.94
C THR A 109 -19.11 -5.66 19.47
N LYS A 110 -20.19 -6.23 20.05
CA LYS A 110 -20.27 -6.47 21.49
C LYS A 110 -19.17 -7.45 21.91
N MET A 111 -18.05 -6.91 22.36
CA MET A 111 -17.01 -7.67 23.05
C MET A 111 -17.56 -8.05 24.43
N SER A 112 -18.32 -9.14 24.50
CA SER A 112 -18.74 -9.71 25.77
C SER A 112 -17.50 -10.25 26.50
N LYS A 113 -17.11 -9.59 27.60
CA LYS A 113 -16.16 -10.16 28.55
C LYS A 113 -16.78 -11.43 29.11
N ARG A 114 -16.02 -12.53 29.10
CA ARG A 114 -16.40 -13.82 29.68
C ARG A 114 -16.86 -13.59 31.13
N LYS A 115 -18.16 -13.75 31.39
CA LYS A 115 -18.69 -13.86 32.75
C LYS A 115 -18.27 -15.27 33.22
N TYR A 116 -17.67 -15.38 34.40
CA TYR A 116 -17.10 -16.58 35.02
C TYR A 116 -15.61 -16.87 34.75
N ASN A 117 -14.75 -16.03 35.34
CA ASN A 117 -13.61 -16.55 36.10
C ASN A 117 -14.10 -16.79 37.53
N LYS A 118 -14.63 -18.00 37.80
CA LYS A 118 -14.64 -18.52 39.17
C LYS A 118 -13.43 -19.45 39.26
N GLY A 119 -12.46 -19.04 40.07
CA GLY A 119 -11.35 -19.90 40.45
C GLY A 119 -11.76 -20.94 41.50
N THR A 120 -10.91 -21.96 41.58
CA THR A 120 -10.52 -22.72 42.77
C THR A 120 -11.58 -23.57 43.48
N LEU A 121 -11.56 -24.88 43.22
CA LEU A 121 -11.04 -25.95 44.10
C LEU A 121 -11.00 -27.28 43.32
#